data_AF-A0A3N5ZMQ0-F1
#
_entry.id   AF-A0A3N5ZMQ0-F1
#
_cell.length_a   1.000
_cell.length_b   1.000
_cell.length_c   1.000
_cell.angle_alpha   90.00
_cell.angle_beta   90.00
_cell.angle_gamma   90.00
#
_symmetry.space_group_name_H-M   'P 1'
#
loop_
_entity.id
_entity.type
_entity.pdbx_description
1 polymer ?
#
loop_
_entity_poly.entity_id
_entity_poly.type
_entity_poly.pdbx_seq_one_letter_code
_entity_poly.pdbx_strand_id
1 'polypeptide(L)'
;MQEDLAERDIEELCEQAAALRDRGKGKTVSYSLNVFLPLTRLCRNVCSYCDYRVSEPTGKDLFLSPDEVLAAARNGEKAGCTEALLVTG
;
A
#
# COMPACT_ATOMS: atom_id res chain seq x y z
N MET A 1 -16.34 -7.94 32.12
CA MET A 1 -15.58 -9.04 31.53
C MET A 1 -15.61 -8.80 30.04
N GLN A 2 -14.54 -8.25 29.46
CA GLN A 2 -14.44 -8.10 28.01
C GLN A 2 -14.08 -9.47 27.47
N GLU A 3 -14.98 -10.10 26.72
CA GLU A 3 -14.64 -11.24 25.86
C GLU A 3 -13.55 -10.80 24.89
N ASP A 4 -12.52 -11.63 24.74
CA ASP A 4 -11.49 -11.42 23.75
C ASP A 4 -12.10 -11.57 22.36
N LEU A 5 -11.98 -10.54 21.52
CA LEU A 5 -12.46 -10.58 20.14
C LEU A 5 -11.81 -11.73 19.35
N ALA A 6 -10.62 -12.19 19.76
CA ALA A 6 -9.92 -13.30 19.12
C ALA A 6 -10.60 -14.67 19.31
N GLU A 7 -11.44 -14.82 20.34
CA GLU A 7 -12.13 -16.09 20.64
C GLU A 7 -13.55 -16.15 20.08
N ARG A 8 -14.04 -15.05 19.50
CA ARG A 8 -15.39 -14.97 18.93
C ARG A 8 -15.47 -15.65 17.58
N ASP A 9 -16.67 -16.14 17.26
CA ASP A 9 -16.95 -16.75 15.98
C ASP A 9 -16.73 -15.77 14.82
N ILE A 10 -16.03 -16.22 13.77
CA ILE A 10 -15.63 -15.36 12.66
C ILE A 10 -16.82 -14.87 11.84
N GLU A 11 -17.89 -15.67 11.73
CA GLU A 11 -19.10 -15.30 11.01
C GLU A 11 -19.81 -14.17 11.76
N GLU A 12 -19.95 -14.32 13.08
CA GLU A 12 -20.51 -13.27 13.95
C GLU A 12 -19.71 -11.95 13.85
N LEU A 13 -18.38 -12.03 13.87
CA LEU A 13 -17.50 -10.86 13.70
C LEU A 13 -17.68 -10.21 12.33
N CYS A 14 -17.77 -11.00 11.26
CA CYS A 14 -17.96 -10.50 9.90
C CYS A 14 -19.31 -9.80 9.75
N GLU A 15 -20.38 -10.34 10.33
CA GLU A 15 -21.72 -9.74 10.31
C GLU A 15 -21.74 -8.39 11.03
N GLN A 16 -21.16 -8.32 12.22
CA GLN A 16 -21.08 -7.08 12.98
C GLN A 16 -20.23 -6.02 12.28
N ALA A 17 -19.08 -6.42 11.71
CA ALA A 17 -18.23 -5.53 10.93
C ALA A 17 -18.96 -5.01 9.68
N ALA A 18 -19.72 -5.89 8.99
CA ALA A 18 -20.53 -5.51 7.84
C ALA A 18 -21.62 -4.49 8.23
N ALA A 19 -22.34 -4.70 9.33
CA ALA A 19 -23.37 -3.78 9.81
C ALA A 19 -22.78 -2.42 10.23
N LEU A 20 -21.55 -2.40 10.78
CA LEU A 20 -20.85 -1.15 11.11
C LEU A 20 -20.40 -0.40 9.85
N ARG A 21 -19.79 -1.10 8.88
CA ARG A 21 -19.41 -0.54 7.58
C ARG A 21 -20.63 0.03 6.87
N ASP A 22 -21.73 -0.71 6.79
CA ASP A 22 -22.94 -0.29 6.08
C ASP A 22 -23.56 0.96 6.72
N ARG A 23 -23.53 1.09 8.04
CA ARG A 23 -23.99 2.31 8.75
C ARG A 23 -23.10 3.52 8.53
N GLY A 24 -21.78 3.33 8.47
CA GLY A 24 -20.81 4.43 8.41
C GLY A 24 -20.40 4.86 6.99
N LYS A 25 -20.15 3.89 6.10
CA LYS A 25 -19.64 4.09 4.73
C LYS A 25 -20.61 3.62 3.65
N GLY A 26 -21.66 2.88 4.02
CA GLY A 26 -22.57 2.27 3.07
C GLY A 26 -21.95 1.07 2.37
N LYS A 27 -22.51 0.74 1.20
CA LYS A 27 -22.14 -0.44 0.40
C LYS A 27 -21.30 -0.10 -0.84
N THR A 28 -21.03 1.17 -1.08
CA THR A 28 -20.25 1.62 -2.24
C THR A 28 -18.76 1.32 -2.03
N VAL A 29 -18.16 0.58 -2.97
CA VAL A 29 -16.71 0.36 -2.99
C VAL A 29 -16.08 1.39 -3.92
N SER A 30 -15.22 2.25 -3.36
CA SER A 30 -14.40 3.20 -4.13
C SER A 30 -12.98 2.65 -4.32
N TYR A 31 -12.29 3.14 -5.35
CA TYR A 31 -10.89 2.83 -5.61
C TYR A 31 -10.16 4.09 -6.10
N SER A 32 -8.85 4.13 -5.88
CA SER A 32 -7.96 5.16 -6.44
C SER A 32 -7.00 4.52 -7.43
N LEU A 33 -6.98 5.02 -8.66
CA LEU A 33 -5.97 4.64 -9.65
C LEU A 33 -4.69 5.38 -9.32
N ASN A 34 -3.66 4.65 -8.89
CA ASN A 34 -2.38 5.23 -8.49
C ASN A 34 -1.23 4.67 -9.30
N VAL A 35 -0.21 5.52 -9.51
CA VAL A 35 1.08 5.10 -10.05
C VAL A 35 2.05 4.85 -8.90
N PHE A 36 2.65 3.66 -8.87
CA PHE A 36 3.61 3.26 -7.86
C PHE A 36 5.00 3.77 -8.19
N LEU A 37 5.60 4.54 -7.29
CA LEU A 37 6.90 5.20 -7.45
C LEU A 37 7.86 4.75 -6.34
N PRO A 38 8.60 3.65 -6.55
CA PRO A 38 9.54 3.11 -5.58
C PRO A 38 10.84 3.91 -5.59
N LEU A 39 10.85 5.05 -4.88
CA LEU A 39 11.96 6.01 -4.92
C LEU A 39 13.30 5.40 -4.54
N THR A 40 13.28 4.43 -3.62
CA THR A 40 14.44 3.61 -3.27
C THR A 40 13.98 2.29 -2.65
N ARG A 41 14.81 1.25 -2.82
CA ARG A 41 14.68 -0.05 -2.14
C ARG A 41 15.71 -0.22 -1.02
N LEU A 42 16.44 0.84 -0.68
CA LEU A 42 17.31 0.87 0.49
C LEU A 42 16.46 0.99 1.74
N CYS A 43 16.67 0.07 2.68
CA CYS A 43 15.95 0.02 3.95
C CYS A 43 16.94 -0.35 5.06
N ARG A 44 16.87 0.35 6.19
CA ARG A 44 17.69 0.05 7.38
C ARG A 44 17.17 -1.16 8.16
N ASN A 45 15.89 -1.49 7.99
CA ASN A 45 15.25 -2.58 8.68
C ASN A 45 15.50 -3.91 7.96
N VAL A 46 15.37 -5.01 8.70
CA VAL A 46 15.49 -6.38 8.16
C VAL A 46 14.21 -7.15 8.50
N CYS A 47 13.09 -6.68 7.94
CA CYS A 47 11.79 -7.31 8.14
C CYS A 47 11.76 -8.66 7.40
N SER A 48 11.47 -9.75 8.11
CA SER A 48 11.43 -11.10 7.54
C SER A 48 10.35 -11.29 6.47
N TYR A 49 9.33 -10.44 6.49
CA TYR A 49 8.21 -10.47 5.55
C TYR A 49 8.37 -9.54 4.34
N CYS A 50 9.46 -8.76 4.26
CA CYS A 50 9.63 -7.70 3.26
C CYS A 50 10.53 -8.14 2.11
N ASP A 51 9.97 -8.27 0.91
CA ASP A 51 10.71 -8.52 -0.34
C ASP A 51 11.23 -7.23 -1.00
N TYR A 52 10.76 -6.07 -0.55
CA TYR A 52 11.05 -4.78 -1.15
C TYR A 52 12.50 -4.34 -0.93
N ARG A 53 13.12 -4.72 0.20
CA ARG A 53 14.50 -4.37 0.55
C ARG A 53 15.49 -5.13 -0.33
N VAL A 54 16.45 -4.41 -0.91
CA VAL A 54 17.64 -5.03 -1.52
C VAL A 54 18.69 -5.30 -0.44
N SER A 55 19.04 -6.57 -0.23
CA SER A 55 20.00 -6.98 0.82
C SER A 55 21.44 -6.58 0.52
N GLU A 56 21.84 -6.60 -0.75
CA GLU A 56 23.18 -6.27 -1.22
C GLU A 56 23.08 -5.22 -2.33
N PRO A 57 22.81 -3.95 -1.99
CA PRO A 57 22.71 -2.90 -2.99
C PRO A 57 24.09 -2.66 -3.61
N THR A 58 24.26 -3.12 -4.85
CA THR A 58 25.47 -2.90 -5.66
C THR A 58 25.12 -2.01 -6.85
N GLY A 59 26.00 -1.07 -7.20
CA GLY A 59 25.80 -0.16 -8.35
C GLY A 59 25.35 1.27 -7.99
N LYS A 60 25.02 2.06 -9.01
CA LYS A 60 24.75 3.50 -8.91
C LYS A 60 23.26 3.88 -8.89
N ASP A 61 22.36 2.94 -9.12
CA ASP A 61 20.92 3.18 -9.30
C ASP A 61 20.12 2.78 -8.06
N LEU A 62 20.51 3.32 -6.90
CA LEU A 62 19.86 3.04 -5.61
C LEU A 62 18.63 3.92 -5.35
N PHE A 63 18.47 4.96 -6.15
CA PHE A 63 17.35 5.90 -6.13
C PHE A 63 16.86 6.14 -7.54
N LEU A 64 15.55 6.34 -7.68
CA LEU A 64 15.01 6.94 -8.91
C LEU A 64 15.47 8.40 -8.99
N SER A 65 15.96 8.80 -10.15
CA SER A 65 16.20 10.21 -10.46
C SER A 65 14.87 10.97 -10.57
N PRO A 66 14.87 12.30 -10.37
CA PRO A 66 13.68 13.12 -10.58
C PRO A 66 13.05 12.95 -11.97
N ASP A 67 13.87 12.78 -13.00
CA ASP A 67 13.39 12.60 -14.39
C ASP A 67 12.69 11.25 -14.57
N GLU A 68 13.21 10.18 -13.97
CA GLU A 68 12.54 8.86 -13.96
C GLU A 68 11.21 8.91 -13.21
N VAL A 69 11.17 9.60 -12.06
CA VAL A 69 9.93 9.80 -11.29
C VAL A 69 8.90 10.55 -12.14
N LEU A 70 9.29 11.65 -12.78
CA LEU A 70 8.39 12.44 -13.62
C LEU A 70 7.94 11.66 -14.86
N ALA A 71 8.82 10.86 -15.48
CA ALA A 71 8.48 10.02 -16.61
C ALA A 71 7.43 8.96 -16.21
N ALA A 72 7.65 8.27 -15.08
CA ALA A 72 6.70 7.30 -14.55
C ALA A 72 5.36 7.95 -14.17
N ALA A 73 5.38 9.12 -13.52
CA ALA A 73 4.18 9.86 -13.16
C ALA A 73 3.35 10.28 -14.39
N ARG A 74 4.00 10.79 -15.45
CA ARG A 74 3.33 11.12 -16.72
C ARG A 74 2.76 9.90 -17.42
N ASN A 75 3.42 8.74 -17.32
CA ASN A 75 2.86 7.50 -17.84
C ASN A 75 1.64 7.04 -17.04
N GLY A 76 1.68 7.19 -15.71
CA GLY A 76 0.53 6.97 -14.83
C GLY A 76 -0.66 7.86 -15.18
N GLU A 77 -0.42 9.16 -15.36
CA GLU A 77 -1.43 10.13 -15.79
C GLU A 77 -2.07 9.72 -17.14
N LYS A 78 -1.26 9.36 -18.14
CA LYS A 78 -1.75 8.86 -19.44
C LYS A 78 -2.58 7.58 -19.32
N ALA A 79 -2.29 6.75 -18.32
CA ALA A 79 -3.06 5.54 -18.00
C ALA A 79 -4.31 5.82 -17.14
N GLY A 80 -4.59 7.08 -16.80
CA GLY A 80 -5.74 7.48 -16.00
C GLY A 80 -5.53 7.42 -14.48
N CYS A 81 -4.29 7.29 -14.02
CA CYS A 81 -3.99 7.40 -12.59
C CYS A 81 -4.24 8.84 -12.11
N THR A 82 -4.87 8.96 -10.95
CA THR A 82 -5.19 10.23 -10.28
C THR A 82 -4.28 10.52 -9.10
N GLU A 83 -3.52 9.52 -8.63
CA GLU A 83 -2.66 9.64 -7.46
C GLU A 83 -1.26 9.08 -7.75
N ALA A 84 -0.26 9.61 -7.03
CA ALA A 84 1.11 9.14 -7.05
C ALA A 84 1.46 8.52 -5.68
N LEU A 85 1.78 7.23 -5.68
CA LEU A 85 2.15 6.49 -4.47
C LEU A 85 3.67 6.44 -4.34
N LEU A 86 4.22 7.35 -3.56
CA LEU A 86 5.65 7.40 -3.23
C LEU A 86 5.97 6.35 -2.16
N VAL A 87 6.91 5.44 -2.46
CA VAL A 87 7.33 4.39 -1.52
C VAL A 87 8.84 4.43 -1.31
N THR A 88 9.24 4.33 -0.05
CA THR A 88 10.63 4.24 0.41
C THR A 88 10.78 3.04 1.34
N GLY A 89 12.03 2.60 1.53
CA GLY A 89 12.38 1.65 2.59
C GLY A 89 12.50 2.30 3.96
#